data_AF-A0A0F8WS31-F1
#
_entry.id   AF-A0A0F8WS31-F1
#
_cell.length_a   1.000
_cell.length_b   1.000
_cell.length_c   1.000
_cell.angle_alpha   90.00
_cell.angle_beta   90.00
_cell.angle_gamma   90.00
#
_symmetry.space_group_name_H-M   'P 1'
#
loop_
_entity.id
_entity.type
_entity.pdbx_description
1 polymer ?
#
loop_
_entity_poly.entity_id
_entity_poly.type
_entity_poly.pdbx_seq_one_letter_code
_entity_poly.pdbx_strand_id
1 'polypeptide(L)'
;MRKQRIITLTLTFFGILIGLGSLLGFFKYDEREDFYLYILDQKSDGINISHPALNDFKHDFPAPENFHEYKVIKGVTHAYDEKSIAGNIIYENTEDGKEIHAATYEQVRRWSEESISGWLSLLCILFGFTWEVIILIREKMLVQINKDSINAVPD
;
A
#
# COMPACT_ATOMS: atom_id res chain seq x y z
N MET A 1 -5.51 -10.11 -33.37
CA MET A 1 -5.34 -11.16 -32.32
C MET A 1 -3.90 -11.26 -31.83
N ARG A 2 -2.88 -11.54 -32.67
CA ARG A 2 -1.46 -11.62 -32.21
C ARG A 2 -0.96 -10.38 -31.44
N LYS A 3 -1.26 -9.17 -31.91
CA LYS A 3 -0.90 -7.91 -31.21
C LYS A 3 -1.58 -7.76 -29.84
N GLN A 4 -2.83 -8.22 -29.71
CA GLN A 4 -3.59 -8.12 -28.47
C GLN A 4 -3.06 -9.09 -27.41
N ARG A 5 -2.73 -10.32 -27.79
CA ARG A 5 -2.08 -11.30 -26.91
C ARG A 5 -0.71 -10.83 -26.40
N ILE A 6 0.07 -10.16 -27.25
CA ILE A 6 1.36 -9.58 -26.84
C ILE A 6 1.15 -8.51 -25.76
N ILE A 7 0.14 -7.64 -25.91
CA ILE A 7 -0.19 -6.62 -24.91
C ILE A 7 -0.61 -7.28 -23.59
N THR A 8 -1.48 -8.30 -23.61
CA THR A 8 -1.89 -9.00 -22.38
C THR A 8 -0.72 -9.67 -21.66
N LEU A 9 0.11 -10.41 -22.40
CA LEU A 9 1.28 -11.06 -21.82
C LEU A 9 2.26 -10.05 -21.23
N THR A 10 2.46 -8.91 -21.91
CA THR A 10 3.33 -7.84 -21.43
C THR A 10 2.78 -7.23 -20.14
N LEU A 11 1.47 -6.95 -20.08
CA LEU A 11 0.82 -6.39 -18.89
C LEU A 11 0.91 -7.34 -17.69
N THR A 12 0.65 -8.63 -17.90
CA THR A 12 0.76 -9.66 -16.86
C THR A 12 2.21 -9.81 -16.40
N PHE A 13 3.18 -9.80 -17.32
CA PHE A 13 4.61 -9.87 -16.99
C PHE A 13 5.06 -8.69 -16.14
N PHE A 14 4.66 -7.46 -16.49
CA PHE A 14 4.93 -6.29 -15.66
C PHE A 14 4.24 -6.37 -14.30
N GLY A 15 2.99 -6.84 -14.24
CA GLY A 15 2.31 -7.06 -12.95
C GLY A 15 3.10 -8.02 -12.04
N ILE A 16 3.57 -9.14 -12.58
CA ILE A 16 4.41 -10.10 -11.84
C ILE A 16 5.71 -9.44 -11.37
N LEU A 17 6.40 -8.69 -12.23
CA LEU A 17 7.63 -8.00 -11.86
C LEU A 17 7.41 -6.96 -10.76
N ILE A 18 6.33 -6.18 -10.83
CA ILE A 18 5.96 -5.21 -9.79
C ILE A 18 5.63 -5.94 -8.48
N GLY A 19 4.90 -7.06 -8.54
CA GLY A 19 4.61 -7.89 -7.37
C GLY A 19 5.86 -8.47 -6.72
N LEU A 20 6.78 -9.01 -7.53
CA LEU A 20 8.07 -9.50 -7.07
C LEU A 20 8.92 -8.38 -6.46
N GLY A 21 8.97 -7.21 -7.10
CA GLY A 21 9.70 -6.08 -6.54
C GLY A 21 9.09 -5.56 -5.25
N SER A 22 7.77 -5.64 -5.10
CA SER A 22 7.07 -5.30 -3.86
C SER A 22 7.46 -6.28 -2.74
N LEU A 23 7.49 -7.58 -3.02
CA LEU A 23 7.89 -8.61 -2.05
C LEU A 23 9.37 -8.50 -1.64
N LEU A 24 10.23 -8.10 -2.58
CA LEU A 24 11.65 -7.87 -2.33
C LEU A 24 11.92 -6.50 -1.67
N GLY A 25 10.90 -5.67 -1.47
CA GLY A 25 11.03 -4.36 -0.84
C GLY A 25 11.59 -3.25 -1.73
N PHE A 26 11.65 -3.44 -3.06
CA PHE A 26 12.15 -2.42 -4.00
C PHE A 26 11.24 -1.18 -4.12
N PHE A 27 9.99 -1.28 -3.71
CA PHE A 27 9.00 -0.20 -3.80
C PHE A 27 8.55 0.29 -2.42
N LYS A 28 9.41 0.16 -1.41
CA LYS A 28 9.17 0.78 -0.11
C LYS A 28 9.35 2.29 -0.21
N TYR A 29 8.68 3.01 0.68
CA TYR A 29 8.92 4.44 0.87
C TYR A 29 10.07 4.58 1.85
N ASP A 30 11.28 4.81 1.34
CA ASP A 30 12.49 4.96 2.15
C ASP A 30 12.29 6.02 3.25
N GLU A 31 11.55 7.10 2.94
CA GLU A 31 11.26 8.17 3.91
C GLU A 31 10.37 7.71 5.07
N ARG A 32 9.47 6.75 4.85
CA ARG A 32 8.61 6.20 5.91
C ARG A 32 9.35 5.19 6.78
N GLU A 33 10.24 4.40 6.17
CA GLU A 33 11.13 3.49 6.90
C GLU A 33 12.11 4.29 7.76
N ASP A 34 12.71 5.35 7.21
CA ASP A 34 13.55 6.29 7.93
C ASP A 34 12.80 6.96 9.09
N PHE A 35 11.53 7.34 8.87
CA PHE A 35 10.69 7.91 9.94
C PHE A 35 10.47 6.91 11.08
N TYR A 36 10.16 5.65 10.76
CA TYR A 36 9.98 4.60 11.74
C TYR A 36 11.27 4.35 12.55
N LEU A 37 12.42 4.23 11.87
CA LEU A 37 13.72 4.07 12.52
C LEU A 37 14.08 5.28 13.37
N TYR A 38 13.80 6.48 12.88
CA TYR A 38 14.00 7.73 13.60
C TYR A 38 13.16 7.81 14.88
N ILE A 39 11.89 7.35 14.86
CA ILE A 39 11.05 7.24 16.07
C ILE A 39 11.62 6.24 17.07
N LEU A 40 12.15 5.12 16.59
CA LEU A 40 12.75 4.12 17.46
C LEU A 40 14.02 4.65 18.12
N ASP A 41 14.84 5.39 17.38
CA ASP A 41 16.14 5.93 17.81
C ASP A 41 16.04 7.18 18.72
N GLN A 42 15.05 8.05 18.47
CA GLN A 42 14.84 9.28 19.23
C GLN A 42 14.61 9.03 20.73
N LYS A 43 15.47 9.63 21.54
CA LYS A 43 15.28 9.76 23.00
C LYS A 43 14.39 10.96 23.29
N SER A 44 13.07 10.74 23.35
CA SER A 44 12.04 11.63 23.95
C SER A 44 11.95 13.11 23.51
N ASP A 45 12.92 13.68 22.79
CA ASP A 45 12.98 15.09 22.41
C ASP A 45 12.08 15.43 21.20
N GLY A 46 11.27 14.46 20.78
CA GLY A 46 10.25 14.53 19.74
C GLY A 46 10.76 14.73 18.32
N ILE A 47 9.86 14.50 17.38
CA ILE A 47 10.21 14.42 15.97
C ILE A 47 10.44 15.82 15.40
N ASN A 48 11.55 15.95 14.68
CA ASN A 48 11.88 17.18 13.97
C ASN A 48 10.78 17.47 12.94
N ILE A 49 10.22 18.68 12.99
CA ILE A 49 9.15 19.16 12.12
C ILE A 49 9.55 19.10 10.62
N SER A 50 10.86 19.03 10.33
CA SER A 50 11.39 18.95 8.97
C SER A 50 11.43 17.54 8.37
N HIS A 51 10.95 16.49 9.04
CA HIS A 51 11.00 15.14 8.47
C HIS A 51 10.02 15.00 7.28
N PRO A 52 10.45 14.55 6.09
CA PRO A 52 9.61 14.52 4.89
C PRO A 52 8.35 13.65 5.04
N ALA A 53 8.46 12.50 5.70
CA ALA A 53 7.32 11.62 5.98
C ALA A 53 6.36 12.09 7.10
N LEU A 54 6.66 13.20 7.79
CA LEU A 54 5.82 13.68 8.89
C LEU A 54 4.44 14.15 8.41
N ASN A 55 4.37 14.74 7.22
CA ASN A 55 3.10 15.20 6.65
C ASN A 55 2.19 14.01 6.28
N ASP A 56 2.75 12.99 5.65
CA ASP A 56 2.04 11.74 5.37
C ASP A 56 1.56 11.08 6.67
N PHE A 57 2.42 11.02 7.68
CA PHE A 57 2.05 10.48 8.99
C PHE A 57 0.87 11.24 9.62
N LYS A 58 0.91 12.59 9.61
CA LYS A 58 -0.18 13.42 10.13
C LYS A 58 -1.48 13.30 9.32
N HIS A 59 -1.38 12.97 8.04
CA HIS A 59 -2.54 12.72 7.20
C HIS A 59 -3.23 11.40 7.57
N ASP A 60 -2.44 10.33 7.72
CA ASP A 60 -2.95 8.99 8.01
C ASP A 60 -3.31 8.79 9.50
N PHE A 61 -2.67 9.53 10.39
CA PHE A 61 -2.92 9.55 11.83
C PHE A 61 -3.23 10.98 12.31
N PRO A 62 -4.38 11.58 11.94
CA PRO A 62 -4.66 12.98 12.26
C PRO A 62 -4.84 13.21 13.76
N ALA A 63 -4.32 14.35 14.23
CA ALA A 63 -4.62 14.81 15.58
C ALA A 63 -6.11 15.20 15.71
N PRO A 64 -6.71 15.11 16.92
CA PRO A 64 -8.08 15.57 17.14
C PRO A 64 -8.23 17.07 16.80
N GLU A 65 -9.43 17.47 16.36
CA GLU A 65 -9.70 18.83 15.86
C GLU A 65 -9.31 19.96 16.83
N ASN A 66 -9.21 19.68 18.13
CA ASN A 66 -8.88 20.64 19.17
C ASN A 66 -7.36 20.84 19.38
N PHE A 67 -6.50 20.15 18.63
CA PHE A 67 -5.04 20.24 18.71
C PHE A 67 -4.50 20.97 17.48
N HIS A 68 -4.27 22.28 17.61
CA HIS A 68 -3.78 23.12 16.51
C HIS A 68 -2.25 23.20 16.45
N GLU A 69 -1.59 23.25 17.61
CA GLU A 69 -0.13 23.18 17.71
C GLU A 69 0.27 21.97 18.54
N TYR A 70 0.98 21.03 17.91
CA TYR A 70 1.39 19.81 18.57
C TYR A 70 2.72 19.29 18.06
N LYS A 71 3.46 18.68 18.97
CA LYS A 71 4.71 17.97 18.73
C LYS A 71 4.44 16.47 18.75
N VAL A 72 5.13 15.74 17.89
CA VAL A 72 5.02 14.29 17.84
C VAL A 72 6.14 13.71 18.70
N ILE A 73 5.79 13.02 19.79
CA ILE A 73 6.74 12.49 20.75
C ILE A 73 6.59 10.98 20.91
N LYS A 74 7.64 10.38 21.44
CA LYS A 74 7.71 8.96 21.75
C LYS A 74 7.08 8.73 23.13
N GLY A 75 6.00 7.95 23.18
CA GLY A 75 5.32 7.56 24.40
C GLY A 75 5.50 6.09 24.73
N VAL A 76 5.30 5.75 25.99
CA VAL A 76 5.16 4.37 26.45
C VAL A 76 3.88 4.31 27.26
N THR A 77 2.93 3.48 26.85
CA THR A 77 1.69 3.29 27.62
C THR A 77 1.63 1.84 28.09
N HIS A 78 1.27 1.66 29.36
CA HIS A 78 0.92 0.35 29.87
C HIS A 78 -0.40 -0.06 29.24
N ALA A 79 -0.41 -1.16 28.49
CA ALA A 79 -1.66 -1.73 28.01
C ALA A 79 -2.54 -2.14 29.20
N TYR A 80 -3.84 -2.31 28.94
CA TYR A 80 -4.88 -2.67 29.93
C TYR A 80 -4.57 -3.91 30.81
N ASP A 81 -3.56 -4.68 30.44
CA ASP A 81 -3.01 -5.79 31.23
C ASP A 81 -1.60 -5.35 31.67
N GLU A 82 -1.38 -5.20 32.98
CA GLU A 82 -0.21 -4.56 33.64
C GLU A 82 1.18 -5.12 33.23
N LYS A 83 1.22 -6.13 32.37
CA LYS A 83 2.44 -6.80 31.88
C LYS A 83 2.84 -6.44 30.44
N SER A 84 1.99 -5.78 29.67
CA SER A 84 2.29 -5.45 28.27
C SER A 84 2.63 -3.96 28.12
N ILE A 85 3.90 -3.68 27.87
CA ILE A 85 4.37 -2.33 27.54
C ILE A 85 4.22 -2.15 26.03
N ALA A 86 3.32 -1.26 25.60
CA ALA A 86 3.18 -0.88 24.21
C ALA A 86 3.88 0.47 23.97
N GLY A 87 4.83 0.48 23.04
CA GLY A 87 5.44 1.71 22.57
C GLY A 87 4.48 2.45 21.65
N ASN A 88 4.25 3.73 21.95
CA ASN A 88 3.27 4.56 21.27
C ASN A 88 3.90 5.86 20.77
N ILE A 89 3.24 6.47 19.81
CA ILE A 89 3.45 7.83 19.34
C ILE A 89 2.34 8.68 19.92
N ILE A 90 2.72 9.82 20.48
CA ILE A 90 1.84 10.73 21.18
C ILE A 90 1.95 12.11 20.53
N TYR A 91 0.82 12.79 20.40
CA TYR A 91 0.76 14.22 20.16
C TYR A 91 0.76 14.95 21.49
N GLU A 92 1.78 15.76 21.72
CA GLU A 92 1.89 16.67 22.86
C GLU A 92 1.50 18.08 22.39
N ASN A 93 0.50 18.68 23.02
CA ASN A 93 0.12 20.07 22.75
C ASN A 93 1.21 20.99 23.30
N THR A 94 1.69 21.91 22.47
CA THR A 94 2.74 22.87 22.85
C THR A 94 2.26 23.93 23.84
N GLU A 95 0.95 24.20 23.91
CA GLU A 95 0.40 25.23 24.79
C GLU A 95 0.13 24.74 26.22
N ASP A 96 -0.47 23.56 26.36
CA ASP A 96 -0.94 23.04 27.65
C ASP A 96 -0.29 21.71 28.08
N GLY A 97 0.63 21.17 27.27
CA GLY A 97 1.35 19.93 27.55
C GLY A 97 0.45 18.70 27.59
N LYS A 98 -0.80 18.79 27.11
CA LYS A 98 -1.67 17.61 27.05
C LYS A 98 -1.13 16.62 26.04
N GLU A 99 -1.14 15.36 26.45
CA GLU A 99 -0.72 14.24 25.63
C GLU A 99 -1.95 13.47 25.12
N ILE A 100 -1.96 13.20 23.81
CA ILE A 100 -2.99 12.37 23.17
C ILE A 100 -2.30 11.28 22.35
N HIS A 101 -2.80 10.06 22.49
CA HIS A 101 -2.34 8.93 21.71
C HIS A 101 -2.60 9.15 20.20
N ALA A 102 -1.54 9.07 19.39
CA ALA A 102 -1.61 9.14 17.93
C ALA A 102 -1.70 7.74 17.31
N ALA A 103 -0.67 6.91 17.54
CA ALA A 103 -0.55 5.58 16.96
C ALA A 103 0.40 4.70 17.79
N THR A 104 0.23 3.39 17.71
CA THR A 104 1.19 2.42 18.27
C THR A 104 2.39 2.21 17.34
N TYR A 105 3.55 1.76 17.85
CA TYR A 105 4.70 1.44 16.98
C TYR A 105 4.40 0.36 15.95
N GLU A 106 3.54 -0.61 16.29
CA GLU A 106 3.12 -1.64 15.34
C GLU A 106 2.29 -1.05 14.19
N GLN A 107 1.41 -0.09 14.48
CA GLN A 107 0.67 0.62 13.43
C GLN A 107 1.60 1.44 12.53
N VAL A 108 2.58 2.12 13.13
CA VAL A 108 3.55 2.94 12.40
C VAL A 108 4.47 2.06 11.55
N ARG A 109 4.86 0.90 12.07
CA ARG A 109 5.62 -0.11 11.33
C ARG A 109 4.85 -0.61 10.11
N ARG A 110 3.57 -0.96 10.28
CA ARG A 110 2.74 -1.41 9.14
C ARG A 110 2.59 -0.29 8.11
N TRP A 111 2.33 0.92 8.57
CA TRP A 111 2.24 2.09 7.71
C TRP A 111 3.54 2.39 6.94
N SER A 112 4.71 2.17 7.56
CA SER A 112 5.99 2.33 6.86
C SER A 112 6.28 1.22 5.86
N GLU A 113 5.74 0.02 6.08
CA GLU A 113 5.83 -1.12 5.18
C GLU A 113 4.76 -1.11 4.07
N GLU A 114 3.71 -0.29 4.20
CA GLU A 114 2.64 -0.18 3.19
C GLU A 114 3.18 0.38 1.87
N SER A 115 2.94 -0.37 0.80
CA SER A 115 3.28 0.07 -0.55
C SER A 115 2.11 -0.11 -1.52
N ILE A 116 1.88 0.93 -2.32
CA ILE A 116 0.89 0.95 -3.40
C ILE A 116 1.24 -0.08 -4.50
N SER A 117 2.51 -0.50 -4.59
CA SER A 117 2.96 -1.46 -5.62
C SER A 117 2.25 -2.81 -5.56
N GLY A 118 1.84 -3.26 -4.37
CA GLY A 118 1.09 -4.50 -4.20
C GLY A 118 -0.27 -4.46 -4.92
N TRP A 119 -1.01 -3.36 -4.74
CA TRP A 119 -2.29 -3.12 -5.41
C TRP A 119 -2.14 -2.95 -6.92
N LEU A 120 -1.11 -2.22 -7.36
CA LEU A 120 -0.83 -2.00 -8.77
C LEU A 120 -0.48 -3.32 -9.48
N SER A 121 0.36 -4.15 -8.85
CA SER A 121 0.66 -5.51 -9.31
C SER A 121 -0.61 -6.34 -9.51
N LEU A 122 -1.48 -6.36 -8.49
CA LEU A 122 -2.73 -7.12 -8.53
C LEU A 122 -3.65 -6.63 -9.66
N LEU A 123 -3.77 -5.32 -9.85
CA LEU A 123 -4.55 -4.75 -10.95
C LEU A 123 -3.99 -5.15 -12.31
N CYS A 124 -2.68 -5.03 -12.53
CA CYS A 124 -2.04 -5.42 -13.78
C CYS A 124 -2.28 -6.91 -14.11
N ILE A 125 -2.14 -7.79 -13.13
CA ILE A 125 -2.37 -9.23 -13.30
C ILE A 125 -3.84 -9.50 -13.61
N LEU A 126 -4.76 -8.88 -12.87
CA LEU A 126 -6.20 -9.11 -13.01
C LEU A 126 -6.73 -8.60 -14.36
N PHE A 127 -6.30 -7.41 -14.80
CA PHE A 127 -6.61 -6.90 -16.14
C PHE A 127 -6.03 -7.77 -17.25
N GLY A 128 -4.77 -8.18 -17.10
CA GLY A 128 -4.10 -9.05 -18.07
C GLY A 128 -4.82 -10.38 -18.22
N PHE A 129 -5.17 -11.02 -17.11
CA PHE A 129 -5.88 -12.30 -17.12
C PHE A 129 -7.29 -12.19 -17.69
N THR A 130 -8.06 -11.19 -17.24
CA THR A 130 -9.44 -10.95 -17.71
C THR A 130 -9.48 -10.73 -19.22
N TRP A 131 -8.55 -9.94 -19.75
CA TRP A 131 -8.49 -9.67 -21.18
C TRP A 131 -8.10 -10.90 -22.01
N GLU A 132 -7.22 -11.76 -21.49
CA GLU A 132 -6.88 -13.01 -22.16
C GLU A 132 -8.09 -13.95 -22.25
N VAL A 133 -8.89 -14.04 -21.19
CA VAL A 133 -10.16 -14.82 -21.20
C VAL A 133 -11.12 -14.29 -22.27
N ILE A 134 -11.27 -12.97 -22.40
CA ILE A 134 -12.11 -12.35 -23.44
C ILE A 134 -11.61 -12.73 -24.85
N ILE A 135 -10.30 -12.70 -25.09
CA ILE A 135 -9.71 -13.10 -26.37
C ILE A 135 -10.03 -14.57 -26.67
N LEU A 136 -9.86 -15.47 -25.69
CA LEU A 136 -10.14 -16.90 -25.85
C LEU A 136 -11.61 -17.19 -26.15
N ILE A 137 -12.54 -16.50 -25.47
CA ILE A 137 -13.98 -16.61 -25.73
C ILE A 137 -14.29 -16.14 -27.16
N ARG A 138 -13.75 -15.00 -27.58
CA ARG A 138 -13.94 -14.46 -28.94
C ARG A 138 -13.41 -15.40 -30.01
N GLU A 139 -12.22 -15.97 -29.81
CA GLU A 139 -11.64 -16.94 -30.74
C GLU A 139 -12.50 -18.21 -30.84
N LYS A 140 -12.99 -18.74 -29.72
CA LYS A 140 -13.91 -19.89 -29.73
C LYS A 140 -15.21 -19.58 -30.50
N MET A 141 -15.80 -18.40 -30.29
CA MET A 141 -17.01 -17.99 -31.02
C MET A 141 -16.76 -17.88 -32.53
N LEU A 142 -15.63 -17.29 -32.95
CA LEU A 142 -15.29 -17.17 -34.37
C LEU A 142 -15.07 -18.53 -35.04
N VAL A 143 -14.43 -19.48 -34.34
CA VAL A 143 -14.25 -20.85 -34.85
C VAL A 143 -15.60 -21.57 -34.99
N GLN A 144 -16.50 -21.39 -34.02
CA GLN A 144 -17.84 -21.98 -34.07
C GLN A 144 -18.65 -21.44 -35.26
N ILE A 145 -18.69 -20.12 -35.42
CA ILE A 145 -19.38 -19.46 -36.55
C ILE A 145 -18.86 -19.98 -37.89
N ASN A 146 -17.54 -20.12 -38.04
CA ASN A 146 -16.94 -20.60 -39.29
C ASN A 146 -17.29 -22.07 -39.57
N LYS A 147 -17.35 -22.93 -38.54
CA LYS A 147 -17.81 -24.32 -38.69
C LYS A 147 -19.27 -24.39 -39.10
N ASP A 148 -20.12 -23.59 -38.46
CA ASP A 148 -21.56 -23.56 -38.74
C ASP A 148 -21.82 -23.04 -40.16
N SER A 149 -21.04 -22.08 -40.66
CA SER A 149 -21.14 -21.59 -42.04
C SER A 149 -20.71 -22.61 -43.10
N ILE A 150 -19.70 -23.44 -42.81
CA ILE A 150 -19.25 -24.50 -43.74
C ILE A 150 -20.31 -25.60 -43.86
N ASN A 151 -20.97 -25.96 -42.76
CA ASN A 151 -22.01 -26.99 -42.71
C ASN A 151 -23.37 -26.54 -43.26
N ALA A 152 -23.56 -25.23 -43.50
CA ALA A 152 -24.82 -24.65 -43.97
C ALA A 152 -24.92 -24.52 -45.50
N VAL A 153 -23.90 -24.95 -46.27
CA VAL A 153 -23.97 -25.01 -47.74
C VAL A 153 -24.59 -26.35 -48.14
N PRO A 154 -25.84 -26.39 -48.64
CA PRO A 154 -26.44 -27.62 -49.14
C PRO A 154 -25.81 -28.00 -50.50
N ASP A 155 -25.62 -29.31 -50.71
CA ASP A 155 -25.18 -29.91 -51.98
C ASP A 155 -26.15 -29.61 -53.13
#